data_AF-A0A964PU47-F1
#
_entry.id   AF-A0A964PU47-F1
#
_cell.length_a   1.000
_cell.length_b   1.000
_cell.length_c   1.000
_cell.angle_alpha   90.00
_cell.angle_beta   90.00
_cell.angle_gamma   90.00
#
_symmetry.space_group_name_H-M   'P 1'
#
loop_
_entity.id
_entity.type
_entity.pdbx_description
1 polymer ?
#
loop_
_entity_poly.entity_id
_entity_poly.type
_entity_poly.pdbx_seq_one_letter_code
_entity_poly.pdbx_strand_id
1 'polypeptide(L)'
;MKRIPDREVDLVPQKDTSRVPRDSVRIAGVAEPGWEAVSGRIPSLGERVWCVAGPAEVVRLCGRISDGSRLMELRLADRPSTPFFAASSNVLVRVTPILG
;
A
#
# COMPACT_ATOMS: atom_id res chain seq x y z
N MET A 1 23.79 7.10 51.35
CA MET A 1 23.11 7.36 50.05
C MET A 1 21.66 7.71 50.35
N LYS A 2 21.20 8.92 50.01
CA LYS A 2 19.81 9.36 50.23
C LYS A 2 19.00 9.08 48.95
N ARG A 3 17.87 8.38 49.06
CA ARG A 3 16.95 8.14 47.93
C ARG A 3 16.39 9.48 47.44
N ILE A 4 16.43 9.69 46.14
CA ILE A 4 15.76 10.80 45.46
C ILE A 4 14.27 10.42 45.37
N PRO A 5 13.32 11.27 45.75
CA PRO A 5 11.90 10.95 45.63
C PRO A 5 11.50 10.91 44.15
N ASP A 6 10.74 9.87 43.77
CA ASP A 6 10.20 9.69 42.43
C ASP A 6 9.30 10.89 42.10
N ARG A 7 9.73 11.69 41.13
CA ARG A 7 8.96 12.79 40.58
C ARG A 7 7.86 12.16 39.73
N GLU A 8 6.61 12.34 40.12
CA GLU A 8 5.44 11.91 39.35
C GLU A 8 5.49 12.58 37.98
N VAL A 9 5.88 11.79 36.96
CA VAL A 9 5.88 12.23 35.57
C VAL A 9 4.47 11.97 35.07
N ASP A 10 3.72 13.02 34.76
CA ASP A 10 2.44 12.92 34.08
C ASP A 10 2.62 12.07 32.81
N LEU A 11 2.17 10.82 32.88
CA LEU A 11 2.22 9.87 31.76
C LEU A 11 1.21 10.35 30.71
N VAL A 12 1.67 11.18 29.78
CA VAL A 12 0.96 11.39 28.53
C VAL A 12 0.71 10.01 27.92
N PRO A 13 -0.54 9.61 27.62
CA PRO A 13 -0.82 8.29 27.08
C PRO A 13 -0.02 8.10 25.79
N GLN A 14 1.02 7.26 25.84
CA GLN A 14 1.69 6.85 24.62
C GLN A 14 0.65 6.12 23.77
N LYS A 15 0.51 6.57 22.52
CA LYS A 15 -0.32 5.88 21.53
C LYS A 15 0.15 4.44 21.44
N ASP A 16 -0.70 3.52 21.87
CA ASP A 16 -0.43 2.09 21.85
C ASP A 16 -0.10 1.66 20.41
N THR A 17 1.14 1.24 20.19
CA THR A 17 1.64 0.73 18.91
C THR A 17 1.64 -0.80 18.86
N SER A 18 0.96 -1.46 19.81
CA SER A 18 0.82 -2.92 19.83
C SER A 18 0.19 -3.45 18.55
N ARG A 19 0.63 -4.65 18.15
CA ARG A 19 0.10 -5.32 16.96
C ARG A 19 -1.38 -5.63 17.18
N VAL A 20 -2.23 -4.97 16.39
CA VAL A 20 -3.67 -5.22 16.36
C VAL A 20 -3.94 -6.56 15.64
N PRO A 21 -4.80 -7.44 16.16
CA PRO A 21 -5.20 -8.66 15.48
C PRO A 21 -5.79 -8.36 14.10
N ARG A 22 -5.35 -9.07 13.06
CA ARG A 22 -5.72 -8.79 11.66
C ARG A 22 -7.24 -8.73 11.45
N ASP A 23 -7.98 -9.61 12.12
CA ASP A 23 -9.44 -9.73 11.99
C ASP A 23 -10.21 -8.54 12.61
N SER A 24 -9.55 -7.74 13.44
CA SER A 24 -10.11 -6.53 14.03
C SER A 24 -9.82 -5.27 13.20
N VAL A 25 -8.98 -5.36 12.16
CA VAL A 25 -8.66 -4.24 11.27
C VAL A 25 -9.59 -4.25 10.06
N ARG A 26 -10.48 -3.27 9.99
CA ARG A 26 -11.29 -3.00 8.79
C ARG A 26 -10.71 -1.80 8.06
N ILE A 27 -10.19 -2.02 6.86
CA ILE A 27 -9.72 -0.95 5.99
C ILE A 27 -10.89 -0.56 5.08
N ALA A 28 -11.36 0.68 5.18
CA ALA A 28 -12.33 1.21 4.22
C ALA A 28 -11.66 1.32 2.84
N GLY A 29 -12.19 0.60 1.85
CA GLY A 29 -11.75 0.71 0.46
C GLY A 29 -12.59 1.73 -0.29
N VAL A 30 -11.95 2.51 -1.17
CA VAL A 30 -12.65 3.35 -2.15
C VAL A 30 -12.62 2.59 -3.49
N ALA A 31 -13.78 2.33 -4.06
CA ALA A 31 -13.88 1.75 -5.40
C ALA A 31 -13.57 2.84 -6.43
N GLU A 32 -12.64 2.56 -7.34
CA GLU A 32 -12.36 3.43 -8.48
C GLU A 32 -13.05 2.84 -9.73
N PRO A 33 -14.01 3.54 -10.36
CA PRO A 33 -14.77 3.00 -11.49
C PRO A 33 -13.89 2.50 -12.63
N GLY A 34 -14.10 1.26 -13.06
CA GLY A 34 -13.32 0.62 -14.13
C GLY A 34 -11.95 0.07 -13.70
N TRP A 35 -11.67 0.07 -12.39
CA TRP A 35 -10.47 -0.52 -11.81
C TRP A 35 -10.82 -1.57 -10.75
N GLU A 36 -10.03 -2.63 -10.68
CA GLU A 36 -10.21 -3.72 -9.72
C GLU A 36 -8.89 -4.09 -9.03
N ALA A 37 -8.98 -4.57 -7.80
CA ALA A 37 -7.81 -5.10 -7.10
C ALA A 37 -7.25 -6.30 -7.87
N VAL A 38 -5.93 -6.41 -7.93
CA VAL A 38 -5.30 -7.51 -8.67
C VAL A 38 -5.54 -8.84 -7.96
N SER A 39 -6.48 -9.65 -8.46
CA SER A 39 -6.67 -11.02 -8.00
C SER A 39 -6.05 -12.01 -8.98
N GLY A 40 -5.01 -12.75 -8.55
CA GLY A 40 -4.51 -13.91 -9.30
C GLY A 40 -3.61 -13.60 -10.51
N ARG A 41 -3.27 -12.34 -10.77
CA ARG A 41 -2.25 -11.96 -11.77
C ARG A 41 -1.23 -10.96 -11.23
N ILE A 42 -0.20 -10.66 -12.01
CA ILE A 42 0.77 -9.60 -11.71
C ILE A 42 0.68 -8.58 -12.86
N PRO A 43 0.63 -7.27 -12.59
CA PRO A 43 0.71 -6.25 -13.63
C PRO A 43 1.99 -6.38 -14.46
N SER A 44 1.90 -6.15 -15.76
CA SER A 44 3.03 -6.24 -16.69
C SER A 44 3.87 -4.96 -16.68
N LEU A 45 5.12 -5.05 -17.15
CA LEU A 45 5.94 -3.87 -17.43
C LEU A 45 5.24 -2.98 -18.47
N GLY A 46 5.19 -1.67 -18.22
CA GLY A 46 4.48 -0.68 -19.04
C GLY A 46 2.96 -0.65 -18.82
N GLU A 47 2.40 -1.55 -18.00
CA GLU A 47 0.97 -1.55 -17.72
C GLU A 47 0.58 -0.33 -16.88
N ARG A 48 -0.59 0.24 -17.18
CA ARG A 48 -1.21 1.28 -16.35
C ARG A 48 -1.95 0.65 -15.17
N VAL A 49 -1.65 1.14 -13.97
CA VAL A 49 -2.26 0.75 -12.71
C VAL A 49 -2.80 1.99 -11.98
N TRP A 50 -3.73 1.79 -11.05
CA TRP A 50 -4.19 2.83 -10.13
C TRP A 50 -3.60 2.59 -8.75
N CYS A 51 -3.01 3.60 -8.14
CA CYS A 51 -2.52 3.54 -6.77
C CYS A 51 -3.11 4.70 -5.95
N VAL A 52 -2.80 4.74 -4.64
CA VAL A 52 -3.30 5.80 -3.75
C VAL A 52 -2.90 7.22 -4.19
N ALA A 53 -1.82 7.34 -4.97
CA ALA A 53 -1.34 8.61 -5.50
C ALA A 53 -1.93 8.96 -6.88
N GLY A 54 -2.83 8.13 -7.43
CA GLY A 54 -3.44 8.29 -8.74
C GLY A 54 -2.96 7.26 -9.78
N PRO A 55 -3.17 7.51 -11.08
CA PRO A 55 -2.75 6.61 -12.15
C PRO A 55 -1.23 6.58 -12.29
N ALA A 56 -0.68 5.38 -12.45
CA ALA A 56 0.74 5.13 -12.57
C ALA A 56 1.05 4.08 -13.64
N GLU A 57 2.28 4.08 -14.12
CA GLU A 57 2.84 3.10 -15.04
C GLU A 57 3.82 2.19 -14.29
N VAL A 58 3.77 0.89 -14.55
CA VAL A 58 4.77 -0.06 -14.04
C VAL A 58 6.06 0.11 -14.84
N VAL A 59 7.11 0.64 -14.22
CA VAL A 59 8.42 0.85 -14.86
C VAL A 59 9.43 -0.25 -14.53
N ARG A 60 9.19 -1.05 -13.49
CA ARG A 60 10.01 -2.22 -13.17
C ARG A 60 9.26 -3.27 -12.35
N LEU A 61 9.49 -4.54 -12.67
CA LEU A 61 9.09 -5.68 -11.84
C LEU A 61 10.29 -6.15 -11.01
N CYS A 62 10.19 -6.06 -9.68
CA CYS A 62 11.27 -6.42 -8.75
C CYS A 62 11.12 -7.88 -8.30
N GLY A 63 11.32 -8.20 -7.01
CA GLY A 63 11.16 -9.55 -6.45
C GLY A 63 9.75 -9.83 -5.92
N ARG A 64 9.54 -11.01 -5.33
CA ARG A 64 8.37 -11.31 -4.50
C ARG A 64 8.57 -10.75 -3.09
N ILE A 65 7.49 -10.38 -2.42
CA ILE A 65 7.51 -9.94 -1.01
C ILE A 65 6.72 -10.92 -0.11
N SER A 66 6.74 -10.68 1.19
CA SER A 66 6.21 -11.62 2.21
C SER A 66 4.71 -11.91 2.11
N ASP A 67 3.92 -11.02 1.48
CA ASP A 67 2.50 -11.25 1.21
C ASP A 67 2.24 -12.13 -0.04
N GLY A 68 3.31 -12.64 -0.67
CA GLY A 68 3.28 -13.46 -1.88
C GLY A 68 3.14 -12.66 -3.18
N SER A 69 2.92 -11.35 -3.10
CA SER A 69 2.77 -10.45 -4.24
C SER A 69 4.13 -10.01 -4.81
N ARG A 70 4.11 -9.23 -5.90
CA ARG A 70 5.32 -8.70 -6.55
C ARG A 70 5.60 -7.28 -6.07
N LEU A 71 6.83 -6.98 -5.70
CA LEU A 71 7.28 -5.59 -5.58
C LEU A 71 7.47 -5.00 -6.98
N MET A 72 6.96 -3.80 -7.19
CA MET A 72 7.02 -3.09 -8.46
C MET A 72 7.51 -1.67 -8.23
N GLU A 73 8.17 -1.12 -9.23
CA GLU A 73 8.51 0.29 -9.31
C GLU A 73 7.51 0.97 -10.25
N LEU A 74 6.91 2.06 -9.78
CA LEU A 74 5.85 2.79 -10.44
C LEU A 74 6.28 4.23 -10.70
N ARG A 75 5.79 4.82 -11.79
CA ARG A 75 5.91 6.24 -12.09
C ARG A 75 4.53 6.83 -12.32
N LEU A 76 4.23 7.99 -11.71
CA LEU A 76 2.93 8.63 -11.90
C LEU A 76 2.76 9.06 -13.36
N ALA A 77 1.57 8.83 -13.92
CA ALA A 77 1.32 9.07 -15.34
C ALA A 77 1.13 10.57 -15.65
N ASP A 78 0.53 11.31 -14.73
CA ASP A 78 0.05 12.68 -15.01
C ASP A 78 1.06 13.77 -14.62
N ARG A 79 2.16 13.39 -13.96
CA ARG A 79 3.19 14.34 -13.53
C ARG A 79 4.57 13.69 -13.55
N PRO A 80 5.62 14.45 -13.90
CA PRO A 80 6.98 13.97 -13.72
C PRO A 80 7.22 13.71 -12.23
N SER A 81 7.50 12.46 -11.89
CA SER A 81 7.81 12.04 -10.53
C SER A 81 9.02 11.10 -10.54
N THR A 82 9.81 11.14 -9.48
CA THR A 82 10.73 10.05 -9.17
C THR A 82 9.92 8.76 -9.04
N PRO A 83 10.34 7.64 -9.65
CA PRO A 83 9.68 6.37 -9.45
C PRO A 83 9.68 5.97 -7.97
N PHE A 84 8.67 5.21 -7.57
CA PHE A 84 8.49 4.75 -6.19
C PHE A 84 8.01 3.30 -6.16
N PHE A 85 8.15 2.65 -5.02
CA PHE A 85 7.84 1.22 -4.89
C PHE A 85 6.41 0.98 -4.38
N ALA A 86 5.76 -0.03 -4.93
CA ALA A 86 4.47 -0.52 -4.47
C ALA A 86 4.39 -2.05 -4.62
N ALA A 87 3.62 -2.68 -3.72
CA ALA A 87 3.24 -4.08 -3.87
C ALA A 87 2.13 -4.21 -4.91
N SER A 88 2.13 -5.29 -5.70
CA SER A 88 1.06 -5.57 -6.66
C SER A 88 -0.30 -5.80 -5.98
N SER A 89 -0.31 -6.20 -4.71
CA SER A 89 -1.50 -6.30 -3.86
C SER A 89 -2.11 -4.95 -3.48
N ASN A 90 -1.38 -3.85 -3.66
CA ASN A 90 -1.79 -2.49 -3.25
C ASN A 90 -2.09 -1.56 -4.44
N VAL A 91 -2.26 -2.12 -5.64
CA VAL A 91 -2.65 -1.38 -6.83
C VAL A 91 -3.90 -1.98 -7.44
N LEU A 92 -4.62 -1.19 -8.24
CA LEU A 92 -5.74 -1.64 -9.04
C LEU A 92 -5.32 -1.72 -10.50
N VAL A 93 -5.95 -2.63 -11.24
CA VAL A 93 -5.79 -2.79 -12.68
C VAL A 93 -7.09 -2.49 -13.40
N ARG A 94 -6.98 -2.07 -14.66
CA ARG A 94 -8.15 -1.74 -15.46
C ARG A 94 -8.95 -3.00 -15.77
N VAL A 95 -10.26 -2.95 -15.54
CA VAL A 95 -11.19 -4.00 -15.97
C VAL A 95 -11.32 -3.89 -17.49
N THR A 96 -10.89 -4.91 -18.22
CA THR A 96 -11.22 -5.00 -19.65
C THR A 96 -12.64 -5.56 -19.74
N PRO A 97 -13.63 -4.79 -20.24
CA PRO A 97 -14.95 -5.34 -20.46
C PRO A 97 -14.85 -6.49 -21.48
N ILE A 98 -15.39 -7.64 -21.12
CA ILE A 98 -15.55 -8.76 -22.04
C ILE A 98 -16.66 -8.32 -23.01
N LEU A 99 -16.29 -7.94 -24.23
CA LEU A 99 -17.28 -7.77 -25.30
C LEU A 99 -17.86 -9.17 -25.59
N GLY A 100 -19.14 -9.35 -25.28
CA GLY A 100 -19.91 -10.55 -25.60
C GLY A 100 -20.21 -10.67 -27.08
#